data_AF-A0A948FX45-F1
#
_entry.id   AF-A0A948FX45-F1
#
_cell.length_a   1.000
_cell.length_b   1.000
_cell.length_c   1.000
_cell.angle_alpha   90.00
_cell.angle_beta   90.00
_cell.angle_gamma   90.00
#
_symmetry.space_group_name_H-M   'P 1'
#
loop_
_entity.id
_entity.type
_entity.pdbx_description
1 polymer ?
#
loop_
_entity_poly.entity_id
_entity_poly.type
_entity_poly.pdbx_seq_one_letter_code
_entity_poly.pdbx_strand_id
1 'polypeptide(L)'
;MGIHGNATCVINFDSARGFMLGQENEGLNAMFTFMNTARIGTAIQGLAASELAYQNALPYALDRYSMRSLSGVKNPDKAGDAIIHHPDVRRMLLTAKAFAEGGRAMIYDAAKYSDRMVQAESQEDRDAAENELGFLTPILKAFLTETGLESASNAMQVFGGHGFIKEHGMEQIYRDARIATMYEGTTGIQAMDLIGRKVVLDGFKLYGGFCKKLYKFGFKNLISGKRRCYSAKLIGYTLSWNWHTVKMVARASRNRDAVGAASYDFLMYSGYLSMAYYWAMMAEVAATKLAEGTDDKAFYEAKLETAEFYFSRLLPRAKGHAACMNSSTDSVMGMPLERFSTR
;
A
#
# COMPACT_ATOMS: atom_id res chain seq x y z
N MET A 1 -11.20 2.63 -20.67
CA MET A 1 -10.28 2.77 -19.53
C MET A 1 -10.23 1.51 -18.69
N GLY A 2 -11.30 0.79 -18.41
CA GLY A 2 -11.20 -0.50 -17.74
C GLY A 2 -12.55 -0.97 -17.23
N ILE A 3 -12.55 -2.10 -16.51
CA ILE A 3 -13.68 -2.70 -15.79
C ILE A 3 -14.96 -2.81 -16.62
N HIS A 4 -14.81 -3.11 -17.92
CA HIS A 4 -15.90 -3.10 -18.89
C HIS A 4 -17.02 -4.11 -18.60
N GLY A 5 -16.74 -5.16 -17.82
CA GLY A 5 -17.73 -6.11 -17.34
C GLY A 5 -18.62 -5.60 -16.20
N ASN A 6 -18.35 -4.41 -15.66
CA ASN A 6 -19.12 -3.80 -14.58
C ASN A 6 -19.89 -2.57 -15.08
N ALA A 7 -21.22 -2.65 -15.09
CA ALA A 7 -22.07 -1.53 -15.50
C ALA A 7 -21.99 -0.39 -14.47
N THR A 8 -21.50 0.77 -14.91
CA THR A 8 -21.52 2.02 -14.13
C THR A 8 -22.59 2.93 -14.73
N CYS A 9 -23.65 3.20 -13.97
CA CYS A 9 -24.88 3.79 -14.49
C CYS A 9 -25.19 5.17 -13.89
N VAL A 10 -25.87 6.00 -14.67
CA VAL A 10 -26.68 7.10 -14.12
C VAL A 10 -27.97 6.49 -13.59
N ILE A 11 -28.30 6.74 -12.32
CA ILE A 11 -29.53 6.23 -11.68
C ILE A 11 -30.46 7.41 -11.42
N ASN A 12 -31.66 7.37 -12.02
CA ASN A 12 -32.70 8.37 -11.83
C ASN A 12 -33.79 7.81 -10.93
N PHE A 13 -34.12 8.54 -9.86
CA PHE A 13 -35.21 8.22 -8.96
C PHE A 13 -36.35 9.23 -9.18
N ASP A 14 -37.38 8.86 -9.95
CA ASP A 14 -38.59 9.66 -10.14
C ASP A 14 -39.77 9.00 -9.41
N SER A 15 -40.33 9.72 -8.42
CA SER A 15 -41.45 9.25 -7.60
C SER A 15 -41.24 7.84 -7.03
N ALA A 16 -39.97 7.48 -6.78
CA ALA A 16 -39.57 6.15 -6.35
C ALA A 16 -39.96 5.94 -4.88
N ARG A 17 -40.50 4.76 -4.57
CA ARG A 17 -40.84 4.36 -3.20
C ARG A 17 -39.56 4.10 -2.41
N GLY A 18 -39.27 4.94 -1.41
CA GLY A 18 -38.18 4.75 -0.46
C GLY A 18 -38.67 4.21 0.89
N PHE A 19 -37.76 3.56 1.63
CA PHE A 19 -37.95 3.18 3.02
C PHE A 19 -36.78 3.72 3.84
N MET A 20 -37.08 4.29 5.01
CA MET A 20 -36.04 4.83 5.89
C MET A 20 -35.26 3.68 6.54
N LEU A 21 -33.93 3.72 6.41
CA LEU A 21 -33.00 2.84 7.09
C LEU A 21 -32.27 3.62 8.17
N GLY A 22 -32.43 3.23 9.43
CA GLY A 22 -31.88 3.95 10.59
C GLY A 22 -32.77 5.10 11.04
N GLN A 23 -32.16 6.13 11.65
CA GLN A 23 -32.85 7.30 12.17
C GLN A 23 -32.89 8.44 11.14
N GLU A 24 -33.88 9.32 11.28
CA GLU A 24 -33.99 10.52 10.47
C GLU A 24 -32.73 11.40 10.60
N ASN A 25 -32.24 11.94 9.48
CA ASN A 25 -31.04 12.78 9.41
C ASN A 25 -29.69 12.11 9.77
N GLU A 26 -29.65 10.79 9.94
CA GLU A 26 -28.41 10.05 10.27
C GLU A 26 -27.82 9.23 9.11
N GLY A 27 -28.26 9.48 7.87
CA GLY A 27 -27.87 8.66 6.70
C GLY A 27 -26.35 8.56 6.47
N LEU A 28 -25.60 9.63 6.71
CA LEU A 28 -24.13 9.59 6.60
C LEU A 28 -23.51 8.68 7.67
N ASN A 29 -23.95 8.77 8.92
CA ASN A 29 -23.45 7.93 10.00
C ASN A 29 -23.73 6.45 9.71
N ALA A 30 -24.96 6.15 9.25
CA ALA A 30 -25.34 4.81 8.82
C ALA A 30 -24.44 4.31 7.67
N MET A 31 -24.17 5.13 6.66
CA MET A 31 -23.27 4.77 5.55
C MET A 31 -21.83 4.48 6.02
N PHE A 32 -21.30 5.28 6.96
CA PHE A 32 -19.93 5.10 7.46
C PHE A 32 -19.70 3.77 8.16
N THR A 33 -20.74 3.14 8.72
CA THR A 33 -20.63 1.80 9.32
C THR A 33 -20.16 0.74 8.33
N PHE A 34 -20.47 0.90 7.03
CA PHE A 34 -20.06 -0.01 5.97
C PHE A 34 -18.75 0.39 5.28
N MET A 35 -18.32 1.65 5.45
CA MET A 35 -17.17 2.19 4.71
C MET A 35 -15.85 1.53 5.08
N ASN A 36 -15.64 1.15 6.33
CA ASN A 36 -14.41 0.47 6.74
C ASN A 36 -14.26 -0.87 6.00
N THR A 37 -15.32 -1.69 5.94
CA THR A 37 -15.32 -2.97 5.22
C THR A 37 -15.24 -2.78 3.71
N ALA A 38 -15.98 -1.80 3.14
CA ALA A 38 -15.92 -1.49 1.71
C ALA A 38 -14.51 -1.06 1.26
N ARG A 39 -13.78 -0.31 2.10
CA ARG A 39 -12.40 0.11 1.83
C ARG A 39 -11.41 -1.05 1.86
N ILE A 40 -11.64 -2.09 2.66
CA ILE A 40 -10.87 -3.35 2.56
C ILE A 40 -11.10 -3.96 1.17
N GLY A 41 -12.36 -4.03 0.72
CA GLY A 41 -12.72 -4.54 -0.61
C GLY A 41 -12.01 -3.79 -1.74
N THR A 42 -11.94 -2.46 -1.65
CA THR A 42 -11.21 -1.65 -2.64
C THR A 42 -9.69 -1.87 -2.56
N ALA A 43 -9.13 -1.95 -1.35
CA ALA A 43 -7.70 -2.23 -1.16
C ALA A 43 -7.28 -3.59 -1.76
N ILE A 44 -8.17 -4.59 -1.68
CA ILE A 44 -7.98 -5.91 -2.29
C ILE A 44 -7.79 -5.80 -3.81
N GLN A 45 -8.46 -4.87 -4.49
CA GLN A 45 -8.32 -4.73 -5.94
C GLN A 45 -6.91 -4.28 -6.35
N GLY A 46 -6.30 -3.39 -5.57
CA GLY A 46 -4.90 -3.00 -5.75
C GLY A 46 -3.91 -4.15 -5.48
N LEU A 47 -4.17 -4.92 -4.41
CA LEU A 47 -3.44 -6.14 -4.13
C LEU A 47 -3.57 -7.17 -5.27
N ALA A 48 -4.79 -7.44 -5.73
CA ALA A 48 -5.07 -8.41 -6.77
C ALA A 48 -4.42 -8.01 -8.10
N ALA A 49 -4.41 -6.70 -8.42
CA ALA A 49 -3.67 -6.19 -9.56
C ALA A 49 -2.16 -6.46 -9.43
N SER A 50 -1.56 -6.26 -8.24
CA SER A 50 -0.15 -6.58 -8.02
C SER A 50 0.16 -8.07 -8.19
N GLU A 51 -0.70 -8.93 -7.64
CA GLU A 51 -0.53 -10.37 -7.72
C GLU A 51 -0.67 -10.88 -9.15
N LEU A 52 -1.75 -10.50 -9.84
CA LEU A 52 -1.99 -10.95 -11.21
C LEU A 52 -0.91 -10.43 -12.17
N ALA A 53 -0.48 -9.18 -11.99
CA ALA A 53 0.63 -8.60 -12.72
C ALA A 53 1.93 -9.43 -12.56
N TYR A 54 2.28 -9.80 -11.33
CA TYR A 54 3.45 -10.62 -11.05
C TYR A 54 3.33 -12.04 -11.64
N GLN A 55 2.18 -12.70 -11.42
CA GLN A 55 1.92 -14.06 -11.90
C GLN A 55 1.98 -14.16 -13.43
N ASN A 56 1.57 -13.12 -14.15
CA ASN A 56 1.63 -13.11 -15.61
C ASN A 56 3.03 -12.74 -16.13
N ALA A 57 3.72 -11.79 -15.49
CA ALA A 57 5.03 -11.33 -15.95
C ALA A 57 6.17 -12.29 -15.65
N LEU A 58 6.09 -13.07 -14.56
CA LEU A 58 7.16 -13.99 -14.20
C LEU A 58 7.38 -15.10 -15.25
N PRO A 59 6.36 -15.88 -15.67
CA PRO A 59 6.52 -16.87 -16.73
C PRO A 59 7.06 -16.27 -18.03
N TYR A 60 6.50 -15.13 -18.46
CA TYR A 60 7.00 -14.43 -19.64
C TYR A 60 8.48 -14.06 -19.53
N ALA A 61 8.92 -13.59 -18.36
CA ALA A 61 10.32 -13.23 -18.14
C ALA A 61 11.27 -14.44 -18.13
N LEU A 62 10.78 -15.61 -17.74
CA LEU A 62 11.52 -16.87 -17.77
C LEU A 62 11.66 -17.41 -19.20
N ASP A 63 10.65 -17.22 -20.05
CA ASP A 63 10.60 -17.79 -21.40
C ASP A 63 11.10 -16.86 -22.50
N ARG A 64 11.05 -15.53 -22.29
CA ARG A 64 11.49 -14.55 -23.28
C ARG A 64 13.00 -14.43 -23.28
N TYR A 65 13.64 -14.81 -24.37
CA TYR A 65 15.08 -14.65 -24.59
C TYR A 65 15.39 -13.34 -25.35
N SER A 66 16.27 -12.50 -24.80
CA SER A 66 16.71 -11.27 -25.45
C SER A 66 18.01 -10.74 -24.85
N MET A 67 18.96 -10.38 -25.71
CA MET A 67 20.31 -9.91 -25.34
C MET A 67 21.06 -10.90 -24.43
N ARG A 68 22.32 -10.63 -24.10
CA ARG A 68 23.08 -11.41 -23.10
C ARG A 68 23.09 -10.69 -21.76
N SER A 69 23.09 -11.45 -20.67
CA SER A 69 23.25 -10.91 -19.32
C SER A 69 24.64 -10.29 -19.18
N LEU A 70 24.70 -9.12 -18.54
CA LEU A 70 25.97 -8.44 -18.24
C LEU A 70 26.88 -9.25 -17.30
N SER A 71 26.30 -10.19 -16.55
CA SER A 71 27.01 -11.09 -15.63
C SER A 71 27.53 -12.38 -16.29
N GLY A 72 27.61 -12.39 -17.63
CA GLY A 72 27.97 -13.54 -18.43
C GLY A 72 26.76 -14.33 -18.92
N VAL A 73 26.98 -15.11 -19.98
CA VAL A 73 25.96 -15.92 -20.66
C VAL A 73 25.29 -16.90 -19.70
N LYS A 74 23.96 -16.94 -19.70
CA LYS A 74 23.14 -17.82 -18.82
C LYS A 74 22.44 -18.94 -19.59
N ASN A 75 22.11 -18.71 -20.85
CA ASN A 75 21.52 -19.69 -21.76
C ASN A 75 22.39 -19.80 -23.02
N PRO A 76 23.49 -20.59 -22.97
CA PRO A 76 24.45 -20.70 -24.09
C PRO A 76 23.81 -21.18 -25.39
N ASP A 77 22.87 -22.10 -25.29
CA ASP A 77 22.22 -22.74 -26.44
C ASP A 77 21.09 -21.92 -27.08
N LYS A 78 20.82 -20.72 -26.55
CA LYS A 78 19.78 -19.80 -27.04
C LYS A 78 20.43 -18.54 -27.63
N ALA A 79 19.71 -17.83 -28.50
CA ALA A 79 20.22 -16.60 -29.14
C ALA A 79 20.46 -15.44 -28.15
N GLY A 80 19.74 -15.43 -27.03
CA GLY A 80 19.92 -14.53 -25.91
C GLY A 80 19.65 -15.26 -24.60
N ASP A 81 19.84 -14.58 -23.48
CA ASP A 81 19.47 -15.07 -22.16
C ASP A 81 18.02 -14.72 -21.84
N ALA A 82 17.37 -15.55 -21.03
CA ALA A 82 16.04 -15.26 -20.52
C ALA A 82 16.05 -13.89 -19.81
N ILE A 83 15.05 -13.05 -20.06
CA ILE A 83 15.10 -11.67 -19.59
C ILE A 83 15.08 -11.54 -18.07
N ILE A 84 14.67 -12.58 -17.34
CA ILE A 84 14.81 -12.71 -15.88
C ILE A 84 16.26 -12.55 -15.38
N HIS A 85 17.26 -12.72 -16.26
CA HIS A 85 18.67 -12.54 -15.93
C HIS A 85 19.13 -11.08 -16.03
N HIS A 86 18.26 -10.16 -16.47
CA HIS A 86 18.54 -8.73 -16.52
C HIS A 86 18.15 -8.05 -15.19
N PRO A 87 19.02 -7.22 -14.59
CA PRO A 87 18.76 -6.62 -13.28
C PRO A 87 17.48 -5.79 -13.20
N ASP A 88 17.14 -5.05 -14.26
CA ASP A 88 15.94 -4.20 -14.24
C ASP A 88 14.63 -5.01 -14.30
N VAL A 89 14.61 -6.11 -15.06
CA VAL A 89 13.48 -7.05 -15.08
C VAL A 89 13.27 -7.66 -13.69
N ARG A 90 14.35 -8.07 -13.02
CA ARG A 90 14.28 -8.55 -11.63
C ARG A 90 13.77 -7.48 -10.68
N ARG A 91 14.24 -6.23 -10.82
CA ARG A 91 13.74 -5.11 -10.00
C ARG A 91 12.23 -4.95 -10.17
N MET A 92 11.73 -4.94 -11.40
CA MET A 92 10.29 -4.80 -11.69
C MET A 92 9.46 -5.96 -11.10
N LEU A 93 9.91 -7.20 -11.30
CA LEU A 93 9.23 -8.38 -10.75
C LEU A 93 9.27 -8.42 -9.22
N LEU A 94 10.41 -8.11 -8.61
CA LEU A 94 10.55 -8.05 -7.16
C LEU A 94 9.72 -6.92 -6.55
N THR A 95 9.56 -5.79 -7.24
CA THR A 95 8.62 -4.73 -6.82
C THR A 95 7.19 -5.26 -6.77
N ALA A 96 6.71 -5.89 -7.84
CA ALA A 96 5.35 -6.46 -7.86
C ALA A 96 5.17 -7.56 -6.80
N LYS A 97 6.12 -8.48 -6.66
CA LYS A 97 6.13 -9.53 -5.63
C LYS A 97 6.09 -8.95 -4.22
N ALA A 98 6.93 -7.94 -3.93
CA ALA A 98 7.03 -7.35 -2.61
C ALA A 98 5.74 -6.62 -2.21
N PHE A 99 5.09 -5.93 -3.15
CA PHE A 99 3.80 -5.28 -2.92
C PHE A 99 2.65 -6.28 -2.81
N ALA A 100 2.63 -7.33 -3.65
CA ALA A 100 1.59 -8.35 -3.59
C ALA A 100 1.63 -9.14 -2.27
N GLU A 101 2.80 -9.63 -1.86
CA GLU A 101 2.91 -10.41 -0.63
C GLU A 101 2.77 -9.55 0.63
N GLY A 102 3.37 -8.35 0.64
CA GLY A 102 3.22 -7.40 1.75
C GLY A 102 1.77 -6.91 1.88
N GLY A 103 1.12 -6.58 0.77
CA GLY A 103 -0.27 -6.15 0.71
C GLY A 103 -1.23 -7.25 1.17
N ARG A 104 -0.96 -8.51 0.81
CA ARG A 104 -1.73 -9.65 1.29
C ARG A 104 -1.67 -9.79 2.81
N ALA A 105 -0.48 -9.63 3.41
CA ALA A 105 -0.34 -9.66 4.86
C ALA A 105 -1.11 -8.51 5.54
N MET A 106 -1.07 -7.31 4.95
CA MET A 106 -1.83 -6.14 5.42
C MET A 106 -3.34 -6.37 5.37
N ILE A 107 -3.86 -6.90 4.26
CA ILE A 107 -5.28 -7.21 4.09
C ILE A 107 -5.73 -8.28 5.08
N TYR A 108 -4.96 -9.36 5.27
CA TYR A 108 -5.30 -10.38 6.25
C TYR A 108 -5.31 -9.82 7.68
N ASP A 109 -4.42 -8.89 8.03
CA ASP A 109 -4.47 -8.23 9.33
C ASP A 109 -5.73 -7.40 9.51
N ALA A 110 -6.12 -6.63 8.49
CA ALA A 110 -7.35 -5.85 8.48
C ALA A 110 -8.61 -6.72 8.56
N ALA A 111 -8.65 -7.84 7.82
CA ALA A 111 -9.76 -8.78 7.83
C ALA A 111 -9.99 -9.37 9.23
N LYS A 112 -8.92 -9.73 9.96
CA LYS A 112 -9.05 -10.19 11.35
C LYS A 112 -9.69 -9.15 12.27
N TYR A 113 -9.42 -7.86 12.07
CA TYR A 113 -10.09 -6.82 12.85
C TYR A 113 -11.57 -6.70 12.47
N SER A 114 -11.92 -6.86 11.19
CA SER A 114 -13.32 -6.94 10.75
C SER A 114 -14.05 -8.12 11.41
N ASP A 115 -13.43 -9.30 11.46
CA ASP A 115 -14.02 -10.48 12.13
C ASP A 115 -14.18 -10.25 13.63
N ARG A 116 -13.18 -9.65 14.29
CA ARG A 116 -13.26 -9.29 15.72
C ARG A 116 -14.38 -8.31 16.02
N MET A 117 -14.66 -7.36 15.13
CA MET A 117 -15.78 -6.44 15.29
C MET A 117 -17.13 -7.17 15.20
N VAL A 118 -17.26 -8.15 14.31
CA VAL A 118 -18.48 -8.96 14.14
C VAL A 118 -18.69 -9.90 15.32
N GLN A 119 -17.60 -10.46 15.85
CA GLN A 119 -17.61 -11.42 16.97
C GLN A 119 -17.44 -10.76 18.35
N ALA A 120 -17.44 -9.43 18.43
CA ALA A 120 -17.20 -8.74 19.70
C ALA A 120 -18.29 -9.07 20.73
N GLU A 121 -17.87 -9.57 21.89
CA GLU A 121 -18.76 -9.87 23.02
C GLU A 121 -19.05 -8.62 23.88
N SER A 122 -18.22 -7.59 23.74
CA SER A 122 -18.34 -6.32 24.45
C SER A 122 -18.19 -5.12 23.51
N GLN A 123 -18.76 -3.98 23.89
CA GLN A 123 -18.58 -2.73 23.15
C GLN A 123 -17.10 -2.28 23.14
N GLU A 124 -16.36 -2.56 24.22
CA GLU A 124 -14.94 -2.21 24.32
C GLU A 124 -14.08 -3.00 23.30
N ASP A 125 -14.34 -4.31 23.15
CA ASP A 125 -13.63 -5.14 22.17
C ASP A 125 -13.93 -4.69 20.74
N ARG A 126 -15.19 -4.32 20.48
CA ARG A 126 -15.63 -3.79 19.20
C ARG A 126 -14.94 -2.47 18.88
N ASP A 127 -14.93 -1.53 19.83
CA ASP A 127 -14.29 -0.23 19.69
C ASP A 127 -12.77 -0.38 19.48
N ALA A 128 -12.12 -1.31 20.18
CA ALA A 128 -10.69 -1.57 20.01
C ALA A 128 -10.36 -2.07 18.59
N ALA A 129 -11.16 -3.00 18.06
CA ALA A 129 -10.99 -3.49 16.69
C ALA A 129 -11.33 -2.43 15.63
N GLU A 130 -12.39 -1.65 15.86
CA GLU A 130 -12.78 -0.54 14.98
C GLU A 130 -11.73 0.56 14.94
N ASN A 131 -11.09 0.88 16.06
CA ASN A 131 -10.01 1.86 16.12
C ASN A 131 -8.79 1.42 15.29
N GLU A 132 -8.34 0.17 15.45
CA GLU A 132 -7.24 -0.38 14.66
C GLU A 132 -7.57 -0.37 13.16
N LEU A 133 -8.77 -0.84 12.80
CA LEU A 133 -9.21 -0.89 11.41
C LEU A 133 -9.41 0.51 10.81
N GLY A 134 -9.98 1.43 11.58
CA GLY A 134 -10.26 2.81 11.19
C GLY A 134 -8.99 3.62 10.91
N PHE A 135 -7.86 3.28 11.54
CA PHE A 135 -6.56 3.86 11.22
C PHE A 135 -5.93 3.21 9.97
N LEU A 136 -6.02 1.88 9.85
CA LEU A 136 -5.40 1.13 8.76
C LEU A 136 -6.10 1.31 7.42
N THR A 137 -7.44 1.33 7.39
CA THR A 137 -8.23 1.33 6.15
C THR A 137 -7.88 2.44 5.13
N PRO A 138 -7.69 3.72 5.50
CA PRO A 138 -7.27 4.73 4.52
C PRO A 138 -5.86 4.43 3.97
N ILE A 139 -4.95 3.91 4.79
CA ILE A 139 -3.61 3.47 4.35
C ILE A 139 -3.75 2.32 3.35
N LEU A 140 -4.52 1.28 3.69
CA LEU A 140 -4.73 0.12 2.83
C LEU A 140 -5.33 0.52 1.49
N LYS A 141 -6.44 1.26 1.51
CA LYS A 141 -7.17 1.64 0.30
C LYS A 141 -6.27 2.44 -0.62
N ALA A 142 -5.58 3.43 -0.10
CA ALA A 142 -4.80 4.33 -0.95
C ALA A 142 -3.46 3.71 -1.36
N PHE A 143 -2.67 3.21 -0.41
CA PHE A 143 -1.34 2.68 -0.69
C PHE A 143 -1.37 1.43 -1.57
N LEU A 144 -2.27 0.48 -1.31
CA LEU A 144 -2.33 -0.77 -2.09
C LEU A 144 -2.90 -0.55 -3.49
N THR A 145 -3.77 0.44 -3.70
CA THR A 145 -4.29 0.74 -5.04
C THR A 145 -3.26 1.49 -5.90
N GLU A 146 -2.52 2.44 -5.32
CA GLU A 146 -1.41 3.11 -6.02
C GLU A 146 -0.26 2.14 -6.33
N THR A 147 0.16 1.30 -5.38
CA THR A 147 1.21 0.30 -5.61
C THR A 147 0.75 -0.87 -6.50
N GLY A 148 -0.56 -1.17 -6.51
CA GLY A 148 -1.17 -2.05 -7.49
C GLY A 148 -1.03 -1.56 -8.92
N LEU A 149 -1.28 -0.26 -9.12
CA LEU A 149 -1.10 0.37 -10.42
C LEU A 149 0.38 0.41 -10.84
N GLU A 150 1.31 0.70 -9.92
CA GLU A 150 2.76 0.61 -10.17
C GLU A 150 3.16 -0.81 -10.58
N SER A 151 2.67 -1.83 -9.87
CA SER A 151 2.96 -3.23 -10.16
C SER A 151 2.45 -3.65 -11.53
N ALA A 152 1.22 -3.25 -11.89
CA ALA A 152 0.66 -3.49 -13.21
C ALA A 152 1.47 -2.81 -14.33
N SER A 153 1.92 -1.57 -14.10
CA SER A 153 2.77 -0.85 -15.05
C SER A 153 4.12 -1.52 -15.25
N ASN A 154 4.79 -1.92 -14.16
CA ASN A 154 6.07 -2.64 -14.21
C ASN A 154 5.94 -3.98 -14.93
N ALA A 155 4.88 -4.73 -14.65
CA ALA A 155 4.64 -6.02 -15.28
C ALA A 155 4.34 -5.87 -16.78
N MET A 156 3.60 -4.84 -17.19
CA MET A 156 3.41 -4.50 -18.60
C MET A 156 4.77 -4.15 -19.27
N GLN A 157 5.63 -3.42 -18.57
CA GLN A 157 6.98 -3.07 -19.06
C GLN A 157 7.89 -4.31 -19.22
N VAL A 158 7.76 -5.34 -18.37
CA VAL A 158 8.49 -6.62 -18.51
C VAL A 158 8.21 -7.29 -19.87
N PHE A 159 7.00 -7.12 -20.41
CA PHE A 159 6.66 -7.65 -21.74
C PHE A 159 7.27 -6.82 -22.89
N GLY A 160 7.76 -5.60 -22.63
CA GLY A 160 8.13 -4.66 -23.67
C GLY A 160 6.92 -4.30 -24.54
N GLY A 161 7.12 -4.20 -25.87
CA GLY A 161 6.03 -3.87 -26.80
C GLY A 161 4.84 -4.83 -26.75
N HIS A 162 5.07 -6.10 -26.41
CA HIS A 162 4.01 -7.11 -26.24
C HIS A 162 3.04 -6.74 -25.11
N GLY A 163 3.51 -6.03 -24.09
CA GLY A 163 2.67 -5.61 -22.96
C GLY A 163 1.56 -4.65 -23.37
N PHE A 164 1.76 -3.94 -24.50
CA PHE A 164 0.78 -3.02 -25.06
C PHE A 164 -0.26 -3.70 -25.97
N ILE A 165 -0.05 -4.98 -26.31
CA ILE A 165 -0.95 -5.75 -27.16
C ILE A 165 -2.01 -6.43 -26.29
N LYS A 166 -3.29 -6.23 -26.66
CA LYS A 166 -4.44 -6.72 -25.90
C LYS A 166 -4.44 -8.24 -25.66
N GLU A 167 -3.89 -9.02 -26.60
CA GLU A 167 -3.87 -10.49 -26.52
C GLU A 167 -3.11 -11.03 -25.30
N HIS A 168 -2.14 -10.28 -24.78
CA HIS A 168 -1.39 -10.66 -23.58
C HIS A 168 -2.08 -10.25 -22.28
N GLY A 169 -3.11 -9.40 -22.33
CA GLY A 169 -3.92 -9.00 -21.18
C GLY A 169 -3.23 -8.07 -20.16
N MET A 170 -1.94 -7.75 -20.32
CA MET A 170 -1.21 -6.90 -19.36
C MET A 170 -1.76 -5.46 -19.30
N GLU A 171 -2.07 -4.89 -20.46
CA GLU A 171 -2.70 -3.57 -20.55
C GLU A 171 -4.07 -3.52 -19.85
N GLN A 172 -4.81 -4.64 -19.84
CA GLN A 172 -6.07 -4.75 -19.11
C GLN A 172 -5.88 -4.63 -17.60
N ILE A 173 -4.86 -5.28 -17.04
CA ILE A 173 -4.59 -5.21 -15.59
C ILE A 173 -4.33 -3.75 -15.18
N TYR A 174 -3.51 -3.02 -15.94
CA TYR A 174 -3.23 -1.61 -15.67
C TYR A 174 -4.49 -0.74 -15.76
N ARG A 175 -5.25 -0.92 -16.83
CA ARG A 175 -6.52 -0.24 -17.10
C ARG A 175 -7.54 -0.45 -15.98
N ASP A 176 -7.75 -1.70 -15.59
CA ASP A 176 -8.74 -2.10 -14.59
C ASP A 176 -8.30 -1.70 -13.17
N ALA A 177 -7.00 -1.73 -12.86
CA ALA A 177 -6.47 -1.30 -11.56
C ALA A 177 -6.67 0.20 -11.28
N ARG A 178 -6.70 1.04 -12.33
CA ARG A 178 -6.71 2.50 -12.16
C ARG A 178 -7.96 3.01 -11.46
N ILE A 179 -9.13 2.38 -11.62
CA ILE A 179 -10.37 2.82 -10.94
C ILE A 179 -10.26 2.77 -9.41
N ALA A 180 -9.48 1.83 -8.87
CA ALA A 180 -9.40 1.59 -7.43
C ALA A 180 -8.75 2.76 -6.66
N THR A 181 -7.91 3.54 -7.33
CA THR A 181 -7.34 4.79 -6.79
C THR A 181 -8.35 5.94 -6.73
N MET A 182 -9.51 5.82 -7.39
CA MET A 182 -10.46 6.93 -7.60
C MET A 182 -11.77 6.75 -6.82
N TYR A 183 -12.48 5.63 -7.01
CA TYR A 183 -13.74 5.40 -6.29
C TYR A 183 -13.53 5.06 -4.82
N GLU A 184 -14.63 5.01 -4.05
CA GLU A 184 -14.58 4.81 -2.60
C GLU A 184 -13.67 5.82 -1.88
N GLY A 185 -13.57 7.03 -2.45
CA GLY A 185 -12.72 8.14 -2.03
C GLY A 185 -11.32 8.08 -2.63
N THR A 186 -10.95 9.09 -3.42
CA THR A 186 -9.65 9.19 -4.11
C THR A 186 -8.47 9.10 -3.14
N THR A 187 -7.27 8.80 -3.64
CA THR A 187 -6.03 8.80 -2.84
C THR A 187 -5.86 10.07 -2.00
N GLY A 188 -6.17 11.25 -2.56
CA GLY A 188 -6.15 12.52 -1.82
C GLY A 188 -7.20 12.60 -0.70
N ILE A 189 -8.39 12.07 -0.93
CA ILE A 189 -9.43 12.00 0.12
C ILE A 189 -9.02 11.05 1.24
N GLN A 190 -8.43 9.89 0.93
CA GLN A 190 -7.91 8.96 1.95
C GLN A 190 -6.74 9.57 2.73
N ALA A 191 -5.86 10.29 2.03
CA ALA A 191 -4.76 11.02 2.64
C ALA A 191 -5.26 12.05 3.65
N MET A 192 -6.28 12.84 3.26
CA MET A 192 -6.92 13.81 4.14
C MET A 192 -7.69 13.16 5.29
N ASP A 193 -8.35 12.03 5.06
CA ASP A 193 -8.97 11.23 6.12
C ASP A 193 -7.93 10.81 7.16
N LEU A 194 -6.82 10.24 6.70
CA LEU A 194 -5.74 9.78 7.57
C LEU A 194 -5.15 10.94 8.38
N ILE A 195 -4.52 11.91 7.74
CA ILE A 195 -3.78 12.98 8.46
C ILE A 195 -4.73 13.93 9.19
N GLY A 196 -5.85 14.29 8.57
CA GLY A 196 -6.80 15.26 9.12
C GLY A 196 -7.66 14.64 10.21
N ARG A 197 -8.42 13.59 9.88
CA ARG A 197 -9.37 12.99 10.83
C ARG A 197 -8.72 12.00 11.79
N LYS A 198 -7.92 11.05 11.28
CA LYS A 198 -7.37 9.93 12.09
C LYS A 198 -6.11 10.29 12.87
N VAL A 199 -5.47 11.43 12.59
CA VAL A 199 -4.30 11.92 13.35
C VAL A 199 -4.64 13.21 14.10
N VAL A 200 -4.96 14.29 13.39
CA VAL A 200 -5.08 15.63 14.01
C VAL A 200 -6.37 15.75 14.84
N LEU A 201 -7.54 15.48 14.26
CA LEU A 201 -8.83 15.66 14.95
C LEU A 201 -9.07 14.61 16.05
N ASP A 202 -8.52 13.41 15.89
CA ASP A 202 -8.53 12.36 16.91
C ASP A 202 -7.51 12.61 18.05
N GLY A 203 -6.77 13.72 18.02
CA GLY A 203 -5.81 14.05 19.08
C GLY A 203 -4.67 13.03 19.19
N PHE A 204 -4.26 12.45 18.07
CA PHE A 204 -3.20 11.44 17.95
C PHE A 204 -3.47 10.10 18.65
N LYS A 205 -4.70 9.80 19.09
CA LYS A 205 -4.98 8.56 19.83
C LYS A 205 -4.76 7.32 18.96
N LEU A 206 -5.40 7.25 17.79
CA LEU A 206 -5.27 6.16 16.82
C LEU A 206 -3.85 6.05 16.28
N TYR A 207 -3.29 7.18 15.84
CA TYR A 207 -1.90 7.29 15.40
C TYR A 207 -0.90 6.77 16.44
N GLY A 208 -1.05 7.23 17.69
CA GLY A 208 -0.21 6.83 18.80
C GLY A 208 -0.35 5.34 19.13
N GLY A 209 -1.57 4.79 19.03
CA GLY A 209 -1.83 3.35 19.15
C GLY A 209 -1.04 2.54 18.12
N PHE A 210 -1.11 2.94 16.85
CA PHE A 210 -0.36 2.28 15.79
C PHE A 210 1.16 2.40 15.98
N CYS A 211 1.68 3.58 16.33
CA CYS A 211 3.09 3.76 16.66
C CYS A 211 3.53 2.84 17.83
N LYS A 212 2.70 2.69 18.87
CA LYS A 212 2.98 1.76 19.97
C LYS A 212 3.04 0.31 19.48
N LYS A 213 2.16 -0.11 18.56
CA LYS A 213 2.21 -1.45 17.92
C LYS A 213 3.54 -1.67 17.21
N LEU A 214 4.00 -0.69 16.41
CA LEU A 214 5.29 -0.74 15.72
C LEU A 214 6.48 -0.83 16.69
N TYR A 215 6.52 0.04 17.71
CA TYR A 215 7.57 0.03 18.73
C TYR A 215 7.59 -1.27 19.52
N LYS A 216 6.44 -1.77 19.96
CA LYS A 216 6.33 -3.03 20.71
C LYS A 216 6.94 -4.19 19.92
N PHE A 217 6.61 -4.29 18.64
CA PHE A 217 7.20 -5.32 17.78
C PHE A 217 8.69 -5.09 17.56
N GLY A 218 9.09 -3.85 17.24
CA GLY A 218 10.47 -3.48 16.98
C GLY A 218 11.39 -3.77 18.17
N PHE A 219 11.06 -3.27 19.36
CA PHE A 219 11.89 -3.46 20.56
C PHE A 219 11.95 -4.92 20.99
N LYS A 220 10.84 -5.65 20.94
CA LYS A 220 10.82 -7.10 21.24
C LYS A 220 11.81 -7.85 20.35
N ASN A 221 11.71 -7.67 19.03
CA ASN A 221 12.54 -8.40 18.07
C ASN A 221 13.95 -7.81 17.91
N LEU A 222 14.21 -6.59 18.39
CA LEU A 222 15.58 -6.07 18.49
C LEU A 222 16.39 -6.87 19.53
N ILE A 223 15.76 -7.30 20.63
CA ILE A 223 16.40 -8.06 21.71
C ILE A 223 16.47 -9.55 21.33
N SER A 224 15.33 -10.16 20.98
CA SER A 224 15.22 -11.62 20.81
C SER A 224 15.02 -12.12 19.38
N GLY A 225 14.81 -11.21 18.43
CA GLY A 225 14.55 -11.57 17.04
C GLY A 225 15.79 -12.05 16.29
N LYS A 226 15.56 -12.84 15.24
CA LYS A 226 16.58 -13.34 14.31
C LYS A 226 16.89 -12.32 13.21
N ARG A 227 16.01 -11.32 12.97
CA ARG A 227 16.16 -10.27 11.94
C ARG A 227 16.17 -8.86 12.56
N ARG A 228 17.02 -8.68 13.59
CA ARG A 228 17.19 -7.43 14.36
C ARG A 228 17.38 -6.17 13.50
N CYS A 229 18.04 -6.28 12.34
CA CYS A 229 18.24 -5.14 11.44
C CYS A 229 16.93 -4.55 10.89
N TYR A 230 15.92 -5.39 10.61
CA TYR A 230 14.61 -4.93 10.17
C TYR A 230 13.85 -4.24 11.30
N SER A 231 13.95 -4.78 12.51
CA SER A 231 13.41 -4.17 13.73
C SER A 231 14.03 -2.80 14.02
N ALA A 232 15.36 -2.67 13.88
CA ALA A 232 16.06 -1.39 14.03
C ALA A 232 15.61 -0.36 12.98
N LYS A 233 15.52 -0.78 11.70
CA LYS A 233 14.98 0.08 10.62
C LYS A 233 13.54 0.51 10.96
N LEU A 234 12.66 -0.42 11.35
CA LEU A 234 11.27 -0.12 11.70
C LEU A 234 11.16 0.95 12.80
N ILE A 235 11.92 0.80 13.88
CA ILE A 235 11.98 1.80 14.97
C ILE A 235 12.45 3.16 14.43
N GLY A 236 13.54 3.18 13.64
CA GLY A 236 14.09 4.41 13.09
C GLY A 236 13.12 5.17 12.18
N TYR A 237 12.41 4.46 11.29
CA TYR A 237 11.37 5.08 10.46
C TYR A 237 10.17 5.53 11.31
N THR A 238 9.78 4.79 12.34
CA THR A 238 8.67 5.22 13.22
C THR A 238 9.03 6.50 13.99
N LEU A 239 10.27 6.64 14.46
CA LEU A 239 10.77 7.86 15.09
C LEU A 239 10.80 9.04 14.11
N SER A 240 11.31 8.81 12.90
CA SER A 240 11.31 9.81 11.83
C SER A 240 9.90 10.26 11.47
N TRP A 241 8.95 9.31 11.36
CA TRP A 241 7.54 9.62 11.10
C TRP A 241 6.97 10.52 12.19
N ASN A 242 7.13 10.16 13.47
CA ASN A 242 6.71 10.98 14.61
C ASN A 242 7.28 12.39 14.56
N TRP A 243 8.58 12.52 14.31
CA TRP A 243 9.24 13.81 14.17
C TRP A 243 8.62 14.67 13.07
N HIS A 244 8.38 14.09 11.90
CA HIS A 244 7.77 14.80 10.78
C HIS A 244 6.30 15.15 11.01
N THR A 245 5.55 14.28 11.67
CA THR A 245 4.16 14.54 12.07
C THR A 245 4.09 15.76 12.99
N VAL A 246 4.94 15.82 14.02
CA VAL A 246 5.00 16.96 14.95
C VAL A 246 5.38 18.25 14.22
N LYS A 247 6.40 18.21 13.35
CA LYS A 247 6.78 19.37 12.52
C LYS A 247 5.66 19.83 11.59
N MET A 248 4.88 18.91 11.03
CA MET A 248 3.74 19.23 10.18
C MET A 248 2.62 19.90 10.98
N VAL A 249 2.25 19.36 12.15
CA VAL A 249 1.23 19.97 13.01
C VAL A 249 1.67 21.34 13.53
N ALA A 250 2.95 21.52 13.87
CA ALA A 250 3.49 22.82 14.24
C ALA A 250 3.43 23.86 13.10
N ARG A 251 3.50 23.42 11.83
CA ARG A 251 3.28 24.29 10.67
C ARG A 251 1.78 24.56 10.45
N ALA A 252 0.94 23.55 10.66
CA ALA A 252 -0.51 23.63 10.51
C ALA A 252 -1.17 24.68 11.43
N SER A 253 -0.58 24.94 12.60
CA SER A 253 -1.06 26.00 13.51
C SER A 253 -0.85 27.41 12.96
N ARG A 254 0.07 27.60 12.01
CA ARG A 254 0.33 28.88 11.33
C ARG A 254 -0.34 28.97 9.97
N ASN A 255 -0.41 27.85 9.24
CA ASN A 255 -1.06 27.75 7.94
C ASN A 255 -1.81 26.42 7.84
N ARG A 256 -3.15 26.46 7.85
CA ARG A 256 -4.00 25.27 7.82
C ARG A 256 -3.81 24.44 6.54
N ASP A 257 -3.41 25.05 5.44
CA ASP A 257 -3.16 24.35 4.17
C ASP A 257 -1.94 23.43 4.25
N ALA A 258 -1.07 23.58 5.27
CA ALA A 258 0.05 22.68 5.49
C ALA A 258 -0.39 21.22 5.66
N VAL A 259 -1.56 20.96 6.25
CA VAL A 259 -2.11 19.60 6.37
C VAL A 259 -2.48 19.04 5.00
N GLY A 260 -3.17 19.85 4.19
CA GLY A 260 -3.58 19.48 2.84
C GLY A 260 -2.39 19.20 1.93
N ALA A 261 -1.42 20.11 1.90
CA ALA A 261 -0.21 20.00 1.09
C ALA A 261 0.65 18.79 1.47
N ALA A 262 0.67 18.41 2.75
CA ALA A 262 1.42 17.25 3.25
C ALA A 262 0.70 15.90 3.11
N SER A 263 -0.61 15.91 2.86
CA SER A 263 -1.48 14.75 3.08
C SER A 263 -1.06 13.52 2.27
N TYR A 264 -0.81 13.68 0.97
CA TYR A 264 -0.42 12.59 0.07
C TYR A 264 0.89 11.94 0.51
N ASP A 265 1.91 12.75 0.80
CA ASP A 265 3.21 12.25 1.22
C ASP A 265 3.16 11.58 2.60
N PHE A 266 2.34 12.12 3.51
CA PHE A 266 2.09 11.48 4.81
C PHE A 266 1.51 10.08 4.62
N LEU A 267 0.47 9.95 3.79
CA LEU A 267 -0.17 8.68 3.47
C LEU A 267 0.80 7.67 2.85
N MET A 268 1.59 8.09 1.86
CA MET A 268 2.55 7.19 1.21
C MET A 268 3.66 6.76 2.16
N TYR A 269 4.17 7.67 2.99
CA TYR A 269 5.10 7.33 4.08
C TYR A 269 4.48 6.27 5.00
N SER A 270 3.25 6.49 5.47
CA SER A 270 2.52 5.56 6.34
C SER A 270 2.35 4.19 5.70
N GLY A 271 2.06 4.14 4.40
CA GLY A 271 1.95 2.90 3.64
C GLY A 271 3.25 2.10 3.59
N TYR A 272 4.36 2.74 3.22
CA TYR A 272 5.67 2.09 3.20
C TYR A 272 6.11 1.62 4.60
N LEU A 273 5.86 2.43 5.64
CA LEU A 273 6.17 2.04 7.02
C LEU A 273 5.29 0.87 7.48
N SER A 274 3.99 0.91 7.19
CA SER A 274 3.05 -0.16 7.56
C SER A 274 3.42 -1.46 6.87
N MET A 275 3.72 -1.45 5.57
CA MET A 275 4.15 -2.65 4.87
C MET A 275 5.52 -3.16 5.36
N ALA A 276 6.42 -2.28 5.80
CA ALA A 276 7.69 -2.69 6.43
C ALA A 276 7.46 -3.50 7.71
N TYR A 277 6.46 -3.13 8.51
CA TYR A 277 6.08 -3.88 9.71
C TYR A 277 5.66 -5.31 9.37
N TYR A 278 4.79 -5.50 8.38
CA TYR A 278 4.36 -6.84 7.97
C TYR A 278 5.49 -7.65 7.32
N TRP A 279 6.39 -7.02 6.55
CA TRP A 279 7.59 -7.68 6.06
C TRP A 279 8.53 -8.11 7.18
N ALA A 280 8.72 -7.28 8.21
CA ALA A 280 9.53 -7.63 9.36
C ALA A 280 8.92 -8.82 10.12
N MET A 281 7.60 -8.84 10.32
CA MET A 281 6.89 -9.98 10.91
C MET A 281 7.10 -11.27 10.11
N MET A 282 6.85 -11.24 8.81
CA MET A 282 7.04 -12.40 7.94
C MET A 282 8.49 -12.88 7.94
N ALA A 283 9.46 -11.96 7.95
CA ALA A 283 10.88 -12.30 7.98
C ALA A 283 11.33 -12.94 9.30
N GLU A 284 10.82 -12.50 10.45
CA GLU A 284 11.10 -13.14 11.75
C GLU A 284 10.54 -14.57 11.79
N VAL A 285 9.32 -14.77 11.29
CA VAL A 285 8.71 -16.11 11.18
C VAL A 285 9.53 -16.99 10.23
N ALA A 286 9.89 -16.49 9.05
CA ALA A 286 10.68 -17.23 8.07
C ALA A 286 12.05 -17.66 8.62
N ALA A 287 12.77 -16.74 9.29
CA ALA A 287 14.04 -17.05 9.93
C ALA A 287 13.89 -18.08 11.06
N THR A 288 12.76 -18.07 11.77
CA THR A 288 12.46 -19.05 12.82
C THR A 288 12.20 -20.43 12.22
N LYS A 289 11.35 -20.53 11.21
CA LYS A 289 11.02 -21.80 10.54
C LYS A 289 12.22 -22.46 9.85
N LEU A 290 13.10 -21.66 9.25
CA LEU A 290 14.36 -22.17 8.71
C LEU A 290 15.28 -22.73 9.80
N ALA A 291 15.37 -22.06 10.95
CA ALA A 291 16.18 -22.55 12.07
C ALA A 291 15.59 -23.81 12.75
N GLU A 292 14.27 -23.99 12.69
CA GLU A 292 13.57 -25.20 13.15
C GLU A 292 13.70 -26.38 12.18
N GLY A 293 14.29 -26.18 10.99
CA GLY A 293 14.49 -27.25 10.01
C GLY A 293 13.25 -27.60 9.18
N THR A 294 12.42 -26.61 8.84
CA THR A 294 11.23 -26.79 7.98
C THR A 294 11.54 -27.46 6.64
N ASP A 295 10.56 -28.23 6.13
CA ASP A 295 10.63 -28.89 4.82
C ASP A 295 10.52 -27.91 3.64
N ASP A 296 9.86 -26.76 3.83
CA ASP A 296 9.66 -25.75 2.77
C ASP A 296 10.72 -24.63 2.82
N LYS A 297 11.99 -25.02 2.72
CA LYS A 297 13.12 -24.08 2.84
C LYS A 297 13.07 -22.97 1.78
N ALA A 298 12.78 -23.35 0.54
CA ALA A 298 12.79 -22.42 -0.59
C ALA A 298 11.76 -21.29 -0.42
N PHE A 299 10.57 -21.58 0.11
CA PHE A 299 9.56 -20.55 0.39
C PHE A 299 10.06 -19.54 1.42
N TYR A 300 10.60 -20.01 2.55
CA TYR A 300 11.05 -19.12 3.63
C TYR A 300 12.31 -18.34 3.24
N GLU A 301 13.22 -18.92 2.47
CA GLU A 301 14.37 -18.21 1.88
C GLU A 301 13.88 -17.09 0.94
N ALA A 302 12.95 -17.39 0.04
CA ALA A 302 12.37 -16.40 -0.86
C ALA A 302 11.65 -15.26 -0.09
N LYS A 303 11.01 -15.57 1.05
CA LYS A 303 10.43 -14.54 1.94
C LYS A 303 11.50 -13.62 2.52
N LEU A 304 12.63 -14.15 2.97
CA LEU A 304 13.74 -13.35 3.50
C LEU A 304 14.39 -12.48 2.43
N GLU A 305 14.57 -13.01 1.22
CA GLU A 305 15.13 -12.28 0.08
C GLU A 305 14.19 -11.16 -0.39
N THR A 306 12.88 -11.42 -0.44
CA THR A 306 11.88 -10.41 -0.80
C THR A 306 11.81 -9.32 0.26
N ALA A 307 11.90 -9.69 1.55
CA ALA A 307 12.01 -8.73 2.63
C ALA A 307 13.26 -7.84 2.49
N GLU A 308 14.42 -8.43 2.17
CA GLU A 308 15.64 -7.68 1.96
C GLU A 308 15.48 -6.68 0.81
N PHE A 309 14.90 -7.10 -0.32
CA PHE A 309 14.57 -6.21 -1.42
C PHE A 309 13.64 -5.06 -0.98
N TYR A 310 12.58 -5.37 -0.24
CA TYR A 310 11.66 -4.35 0.27
C TYR A 310 12.38 -3.32 1.14
N PHE A 311 13.16 -3.77 2.14
CA PHE A 311 13.86 -2.90 3.07
C PHE A 311 15.02 -2.11 2.44
N SER A 312 15.56 -2.56 1.31
CA SER A 312 16.71 -1.95 0.65
C SER A 312 16.34 -1.13 -0.60
N ARG A 313 15.20 -1.40 -1.25
CA ARG A 313 14.78 -0.72 -2.49
C ARG A 313 13.45 0.04 -2.39
N LEU A 314 12.49 -0.45 -1.60
CA LEU A 314 11.16 0.15 -1.52
C LEU A 314 10.99 1.06 -0.30
N LEU A 315 11.32 0.59 0.89
CA LEU A 315 11.22 1.39 2.12
C LEU A 315 11.97 2.74 2.07
N PRO A 316 13.17 2.86 1.45
CA PRO A 316 13.84 4.16 1.31
C PRO A 316 13.02 5.23 0.60
N ARG A 317 12.04 4.88 -0.24
CA ARG A 317 11.14 5.84 -0.89
C ARG A 317 10.34 6.66 0.12
N ALA A 318 10.07 6.12 1.32
CA ALA A 318 9.44 6.87 2.40
C ALA A 318 10.25 8.11 2.81
N LYS A 319 11.59 8.08 2.71
CA LYS A 319 12.43 9.27 2.97
C LYS A 319 12.20 10.38 1.94
N GLY A 320 11.92 10.03 0.69
CA GLY A 320 11.54 10.99 -0.34
C GLY A 320 10.21 11.67 0.00
N HIS A 321 9.19 10.89 0.36
CA HIS A 321 7.92 11.44 0.85
C HIS A 321 8.10 12.29 2.10
N ALA A 322 8.98 11.89 3.02
CA ALA A 322 9.31 12.71 4.18
C ALA A 322 9.87 14.08 3.77
N ALA A 323 10.77 14.12 2.78
CA ALA A 323 11.32 15.38 2.28
C ALA A 323 10.21 16.27 1.69
N CYS A 324 9.37 15.72 0.80
CA CYS A 324 8.24 16.44 0.20
C CYS A 324 7.24 16.96 1.25
N MET A 325 6.86 16.12 2.21
CA MET A 325 6.00 16.48 3.32
C MET A 325 6.55 17.67 4.14
N ASN A 326 7.87 17.81 4.24
CA ASN A 326 8.52 18.91 5.00
C ASN A 326 8.73 20.19 4.18
N SER A 327 8.45 20.18 2.88
CA SER A 327 8.57 21.37 2.01
C SER A 327 7.60 22.49 2.43
N SER A 328 7.88 23.72 1.98
CA SER A 328 6.99 24.86 2.25
C SER A 328 5.62 24.62 1.60
N THR A 329 4.55 24.98 2.30
CA THR A 329 3.19 25.00 1.75
C THR A 329 3.11 25.86 0.50
N ASP A 330 3.92 26.92 0.41
CA ASP A 330 3.97 27.85 -0.73
C ASP A 330 4.43 27.17 -2.03
N SER A 331 5.14 26.03 -1.93
CA SER A 331 5.53 25.27 -3.12
C SER A 331 4.33 24.71 -3.89
N VAL A 332 3.18 24.57 -3.23
CA VAL A 332 1.92 24.12 -3.82
C VAL A 332 0.92 25.27 -3.90
N MET A 333 0.76 26.04 -2.82
CA MET A 333 -0.27 27.06 -2.70
C MET A 333 0.19 28.46 -3.16
N GLY A 334 1.48 28.65 -3.40
CA GLY A 334 2.06 29.96 -3.72
C GLY A 334 1.96 30.35 -5.19
N MET A 335 1.64 29.42 -6.10
CA MET A 335 1.42 29.74 -7.51
C MET A 335 0.04 30.39 -7.68
N PRO A 336 -0.06 31.65 -8.17
CA PRO A 336 -1.34 32.25 -8.50
C PRO A 336 -2.08 31.46 -9.59
N LEU A 337 -3.41 31.41 -9.50
CA LEU A 337 -4.26 30.60 -10.38
C LEU A 337 -4.04 30.92 -11.86
N GLU A 338 -3.81 32.19 -12.19
CA GLU A 338 -3.61 32.64 -13.56
C GLU A 338 -2.37 31.99 -14.20
N ARG A 339 -1.34 31.72 -13.39
CA ARG A 339 -0.07 31.13 -13.87
C ARG A 339 -0.17 29.65 -14.19
N PHE A 340 -1.20 28.94 -13.73
CA PHE A 340 -1.44 27.54 -14.15
C PHE A 340 -1.77 27.42 -15.64
N SER A 341 -2.24 28.51 -16.26
CA SER A 341 -2.61 28.54 -17.68
C SER A 341 -1.48 28.99 -18.61
N THR A 342 -0.36 29.48 -18.06
CA THR A 342 0.80 29.94 -18.83
C THR A 342 1.57 28.73 -19.36
N ARG A 343 1.82 28.70 -20.68
CA ARG A 343 2.58 27.65 -21.37
C ARG A 343 4.03 28.04 -21.62
#